data_AF-A0A097R8B0-F1
#
_entry.id   AF-A0A097R8B0-F1
#
_cell.length_a   1.000
_cell.length_b   1.000
_cell.length_c   1.000
_cell.angle_alpha   90.00
_cell.angle_beta   90.00
_cell.angle_gamma   90.00
#
_symmetry.space_group_name_H-M   'P 1'
#
loop_
_entity.id
_entity.type
_entity.pdbx_description
1 polymer ?
#
loop_
_entity_poly.entity_id
_entity_poly.type
_entity_poly.pdbx_seq_one_letter_code
_entity_poly.pdbx_strand_id
1 'polypeptide(L)' 'MFSDSICVLTAEEQQVAQILGDAWNQFLALPVEHPAGRDEFCRAIHHCQSLVLARPAIRALADKGQGFKGKCVE' A
#
# COMPACT_ATOMS: atom_id res chain seq x y z
N MET A 1 -11.87 -0.04 -27.93
CA MET A 1 -11.04 0.90 -27.13
C MET A 1 -10.99 0.37 -25.71
N PHE A 2 -9.83 -0.10 -25.26
CA PHE A 2 -9.64 -0.36 -23.84
C PHE A 2 -9.60 1.00 -23.15
N SER A 3 -10.58 1.29 -22.31
CA SER A 3 -10.51 2.47 -21.45
C SER A 3 -9.40 2.19 -20.45
N ASP A 4 -8.27 2.89 -20.60
CA ASP A 4 -7.18 2.89 -19.63
C ASP A 4 -7.72 3.53 -18.35
N SER A 5 -8.37 2.73 -17.50
CA SER A 5 -8.72 3.15 -16.16
C SER A 5 -7.43 3.49 -15.44
N ILE A 6 -7.18 4.79 -15.27
CA ILE A 6 -6.01 5.33 -14.59
C ILE A 6 -5.93 4.71 -13.18
N CYS A 7 -4.91 3.88 -12.96
CA CYS A 7 -4.65 3.16 -11.72
C CYS A 7 -3.78 4.03 -10.80
N VAL A 8 -4.36 5.12 -10.29
CA VAL A 8 -3.65 6.13 -9.47
C VAL A 8 -4.14 6.09 -8.02
N LEU A 9 -3.18 6.23 -7.10
CA LEU A 9 -3.42 6.38 -5.67
C LEU A 9 -4.20 7.67 -5.39
N THR A 10 -5.11 7.64 -4.42
CA THR A 10 -5.63 8.88 -3.85
C THR A 10 -4.54 9.60 -3.05
N ALA A 11 -4.78 10.86 -2.68
CA ALA A 11 -3.85 11.61 -1.84
C ALA A 11 -3.63 10.92 -0.49
N GLU A 12 -4.68 10.34 0.09
CA GLU A 12 -4.62 9.60 1.35
C GLU A 12 -3.84 8.30 1.20
N GLU A 13 -4.05 7.54 0.10
CA GLU A 13 -3.30 6.32 -0.19
C GLU A 13 -1.81 6.62 -0.41
N GLN A 14 -1.49 7.73 -1.10
CA GLN A 14 -0.12 8.20 -1.27
C GLN A 14 0.51 8.63 0.06
N GLN A 15 -0.23 9.32 0.92
CA GLN A 15 0.25 9.71 2.25
C GLN A 15 0.60 8.49 3.11
N VAL A 16 -0.23 7.44 3.09
CA VAL A 16 0.08 6.20 3.81
C VAL A 16 1.35 5.54 3.25
N ALA A 17 1.50 5.47 1.92
CA ALA A 17 2.71 4.93 1.30
C ALA A 17 3.97 5.71 1.72
N GLN A 18 3.88 7.05 1.83
CA GLN A 18 4.97 7.90 2.29
C GLN A 18 5.32 7.63 3.75
N ILE A 19 4.34 7.57 4.65
CA ILE A 19 4.56 7.28 6.09
C ILE A 19 5.26 5.92 6.27
N LEU A 20 4.90 4.91 5.47
CA LEU A 20 5.56 3.61 5.49
C LEU A 20 7.05 3.71 5.06
N GLY A 21 7.36 4.52 4.05
CA GLY A 21 8.73 4.79 3.64
C GLY A 21 9.52 5.56 4.71
N ASP A 22 8.89 6.53 5.36
CA ASP A 22 9.52 7.31 6.43
C ASP A 22 9.78 6.43 7.66
N ALA A 23 8.86 5.52 7.99
CA ALA A 23 9.03 4.55 9.07
C ALA A 23 10.19 3.58 8.79
N TRP A 24 10.32 3.10 7.54
CA TRP A 24 11.47 2.32 7.09
C TRP A 24 12.79 3.06 7.34
N ASN A 25 12.89 4.30 6.85
CA ASN A 25 14.10 5.09 6.97
C ASN A 25 14.48 5.36 8.44
N GLN A 26 13.49 5.69 9.27
CA GLN A 26 13.70 5.90 10.70
C GLN A 26 14.14 4.62 11.42
N PHE A 27 13.54 3.47 11.09
CA PHE A 27 13.90 2.19 11.71
C PHE A 27 15.33 1.76 11.37
N LEU A 28 15.77 1.96 10.13
CA LEU A 28 17.14 1.63 9.73
C LEU A 28 18.21 2.47 10.43
N ALA A 29 17.86 3.67 10.90
CA ALA A 29 18.74 4.53 11.68
C ALA A 29 18.89 4.09 13.16
N LEU A 30 18.04 3.18 13.64
CA LEU A 30 18.12 2.67 15.00
C LEU A 30 19.33 1.73 15.18
N PRO A 31 19.90 1.65 16.40
CA PRO A 31 20.86 0.62 16.76
C PRO A 31 20.31 -0.79 16.51
N VAL A 32 21.20 -1.73 16.17
CA VAL A 32 20.82 -3.13 15.94
C VAL A 32 20.77 -3.85 17.28
N GLU A 33 19.57 -4.15 17.75
CA GLU A 33 19.37 -5.01 18.92
C GLU A 33 19.43 -6.50 18.56
N HIS A 34 18.91 -6.87 17.37
CA HIS A 34 18.93 -8.24 16.86
C HIS A 34 19.10 -8.26 15.33
N PRO A 35 20.00 -9.08 14.76
CA PRO A 35 20.25 -9.11 13.31
C PRO A 35 19.00 -9.35 12.46
N ALA A 36 18.11 -10.25 12.89
CA ALA A 36 16.88 -10.57 12.14
C ALA A 36 15.82 -9.46 12.19
N GLY A 37 15.87 -8.57 13.19
CA GLY A 37 14.83 -7.55 13.40
C GLY A 37 14.73 -6.55 12.25
N ARG A 38 15.85 -6.25 11.59
CA ARG A 38 15.88 -5.41 10.38
C ARG A 38 15.11 -6.06 9.23
N ASP A 39 15.42 -7.31 8.92
CA ASP A 39 14.76 -8.03 7.82
C ASP A 39 13.28 -8.27 8.10
N GLU A 40 12.91 -8.53 9.35
CA GLU A 40 11.52 -8.67 9.78
C GLU A 40 10.73 -7.37 9.60
N PHE A 41 11.27 -6.24 10.08
CA PHE A 41 10.63 -4.94 9.94
C PHE A 41 10.46 -4.54 8.46
N CYS A 42 11.52 -4.68 7.67
CA CYS A 42 11.50 -4.40 6.23
C CYS A 42 10.44 -5.23 5.49
N ARG A 43 10.35 -6.53 5.79
CA ARG A 43 9.31 -7.40 5.20
C ARG A 43 7.89 -6.98 5.61
N ALA A 44 7.70 -6.57 6.86
CA ALA A 44 6.41 -6.06 7.32
C ALA A 44 6.00 -4.77 6.58
N ILE A 45 6.93 -3.81 6.41
CA ILE A 45 6.68 -2.60 5.63
C ILE A 45 6.33 -2.92 4.17
N HIS A 46 7.06 -3.82 3.51
CA HIS A 46 6.73 -4.25 2.14
C HIS A 46 5.34 -4.86 2.03
N HIS A 47 4.91 -5.63 3.04
CA HIS A 47 3.56 -6.17 3.08
C HIS A 47 2.52 -5.05 3.16
N CYS A 48 2.71 -4.08 4.06
CA CYS A 48 1.84 -2.90 4.15
C CYS A 48 1.80 -2.08 2.85
N GLN A 49 2.96 -1.81 2.23
CA GLN A 49 3.04 -1.10 0.96
C GLN A 49 2.30 -1.84 -0.15
N SER A 50 2.44 -3.17 -0.22
CA SER A 50 1.73 -4.00 -1.21
C SER A 50 0.21 -3.86 -1.08
N LEU A 51 -0.32 -3.81 0.14
CA LEU A 51 -1.74 -3.59 0.40
C LEU A 51 -2.21 -2.21 -0.08
N VAL A 52 -1.44 -1.16 0.20
CA VAL A 52 -1.78 0.23 -0.20
C VAL A 52 -1.71 0.39 -1.72
N LEU A 53 -0.64 -0.11 -2.34
CA LEU A 53 -0.40 0.02 -3.78
C LEU A 53 -1.37 -0.82 -4.63
N ALA A 54 -1.97 -1.88 -4.07
CA ALA A 54 -2.99 -2.66 -4.75
C ALA A 54 -4.35 -1.93 -4.83
N ARG A 55 -4.61 -0.93 -3.98
CA ARG A 55 -5.94 -0.31 -3.85
C ARG A 55 -6.48 0.31 -5.14
N PRO A 56 -5.70 1.06 -5.94
CA PRO A 56 -6.21 1.61 -7.19
C PRO A 56 -6.60 0.53 -8.20
N ALA A 57 -5.85 -0.58 -8.26
CA ALA A 57 -6.18 -1.71 -9.12
C ALA A 57 -7.45 -2.43 -8.65
N ILE A 58 -7.59 -2.64 -7.34
CA ILE A 58 -8.79 -3.23 -6.73
C ILE A 58 -10.03 -2.38 -7.07
N ARG A 59 -9.92 -1.05 -6.91
CA ARG A 59 -10.97 -0.08 -7.27
C ARG A 59 -11.31 -0.17 -8.76
N ALA A 60 -10.32 -0.14 -9.65
CA ALA A 60 -10.51 -0.24 -11.10
C ALA A 60 -11.16 -1.57 -11.53
N LEU A 61 -10.84 -2.69 -10.88
CA LEU A 61 -11.47 -3.98 -11.14
C LEU A 61 -12.93 -4.00 -10.65
N ALA A 62 -13.21 -3.43 -9.47
CA ALA A 62 -14.57 -3.31 -8.96
C ALA A 62 -15.45 -2.46 -9.90
N ASP A 63 -14.94 -1.36 -10.44
CA ASP A 63 -15.66 -0.52 -11.41
C ASP A 63 -16.03 -1.27 -12.68
N LYS A 64 -15.16 -2.19 -13.12
CA LYS A 64 -15.39 -3.10 -14.26
C LYS A 64 -16.30 -4.30 -13.94
N GLY A 65 -16.80 -4.42 -12.70
CA GLY A 65 -17.61 -5.56 -12.27
C GLY A 65 -16.81 -6.86 -12.06
N GLN A 66 -15.48 -6.76 -11.97
CA GLN A 66 -14.56 -7.88 -11.81
C GLN A 66 -14.02 -8.00 -10.38
N GLY A 67 -14.51 -7.16 -9.47
CA GLY A 67 -14.10 -7.12 -8.06
C GLY A 67 -15.29 -6.93 -7.13
N PHE A 68 -15.02 -6.99 -5.82
CA PHE A 68 -16.02 -6.76 -4.80
C PHE A 68 -16.51 -5.31 -4.81
N LYS A 69 -17.82 -5.09 -5.04
CA LYS A 69 -18.49 -3.82 -4.77
C LYS A 69 -19.08 -3.90 -3.36
N GLY A 70 -18.43 -3.26 -2.39
CA GLY A 70 -19.00 -3.13 -1.04
C GLY A 70 -20.38 -2.48 -1.10
N LYS A 71 -21.23 -2.75 -0.10
CA LYS A 71 -22.49 -2.00 0.04
C LYS A 71 -22.14 -0.53 0.22
N CYS A 72 -22.74 0.35 -0.58
CA CYS A 72 -22.76 1.77 -0.30
C CYS A 72 -23.18 1.96 1.16
N VAL A 73 -22.32 2.52 2.00
CA VAL A 73 -22.78 3.11 3.25
C VAL A 73 -23.29 4.49 2.83
N GLU A 74 -24.61 4.64 2.85
CA GLU A 74 -25.33 5.89 2.58
C GLU A 74 -24.91 7.00 3.56
#